data_AF-A0A2R7P615-F1
#
_entry.id   AF-A0A2R7P615-F1
#
_cell.length_a   1.000
_cell.length_b   1.000
_cell.length_c   1.000
_cell.angle_alpha   90.00
_cell.angle_beta   90.00
_cell.angle_gamma   90.00
#
_symmetry.space_group_name_H-M   'P 1'
#
loop_
_entity.id
_entity.type
_entity.pdbx_description
1 polymer ?
#
loop_
_entity_poly.entity_id
_entity_poly.type
_entity_poly.pdbx_seq_one_letter_code
_entity_poly.pdbx_strand_id
1 'polypeptide(L)'
;MGLKLFLKIFFVLFCVFTQAQKKQYWLIDSETKVRKKVKDSTSAVKFLDSLAQNNYFFTKLKDVKIKGDSTEIFYDKGKNFNETYVNLTDSLVQKLKIQKDFFTKNLDSTKKSINKTYIDEGYSFSRIKSKYKGQKNGYPIVELDINKNDKRTIDGFVVKGYEKVP
;
A
#
# COMPACT_ATOMS: atom_id res chain seq x y z
N MET A 1 -9.01 3.05 49.29
CA MET A 1 -9.61 3.84 48.21
C MET A 1 -11.10 3.51 48.14
N GLY A 2 -11.98 4.44 48.50
CA GLY A 2 -13.41 4.11 48.73
C GLY A 2 -14.17 3.77 47.45
N LEU A 3 -15.16 2.86 47.54
CA LEU A 3 -16.02 2.41 46.44
C LEU A 3 -16.63 3.57 45.63
N LYS A 4 -16.94 4.69 46.28
CA LYS A 4 -17.45 5.92 45.66
C LYS A 4 -16.45 6.58 44.69
N LEU A 5 -15.14 6.51 44.98
CA LEU A 5 -14.11 7.06 44.10
C LEU A 5 -13.91 6.17 42.87
N PHE A 6 -13.97 4.85 43.05
CA PHE A 6 -13.96 3.88 41.95
C PHE A 6 -15.16 4.08 41.00
N LEU A 7 -16.37 4.28 41.53
CA LEU A 7 -17.55 4.55 40.71
C LEU A 7 -17.43 5.85 39.92
N LYS A 8 -16.87 6.92 40.51
CA LYS A 8 -16.64 8.19 39.80
C LYS A 8 -15.63 8.03 38.66
N ILE A 9 -14.52 7.32 38.90
CA ILE A 9 -13.51 7.04 37.86
C ILE A 9 -14.11 6.16 36.75
N PHE A 10 -14.90 5.15 37.11
CA PHE A 10 -15.60 4.29 36.15
C PHE A 10 -16.59 5.08 35.29
N PHE A 11 -17.34 6.01 35.87
CA PHE A 11 -18.29 6.85 35.12
C PHE A 11 -17.59 7.82 34.17
N VAL A 12 -16.47 8.42 34.59
CA VAL A 12 -15.65 9.30 33.72
C VAL A 12 -15.08 8.49 32.55
N LEU A 13 -14.56 7.29 32.79
CA LEU A 13 -14.07 6.41 31.73
C LEU A 13 -15.20 6.01 30.77
N PHE A 14 -16.38 5.68 31.27
CA PHE A 14 -17.54 5.28 30.45
C PHE A 14 -18.03 6.41 29.54
N CYS A 15 -18.01 7.67 30.00
CA CYS A 15 -18.35 8.85 29.17
C CYS A 15 -17.37 9.08 28.01
N VAL A 16 -16.09 8.75 28.17
CA VAL A 16 -15.09 8.89 27.09
C VAL A 16 -15.28 7.79 26.04
N PHE A 17 -15.72 6.58 26.43
CA PHE A 17 -15.99 5.49 25.50
C PHE A 17 -17.24 5.70 24.63
N THR A 18 -18.25 6.44 25.10
CA THR A 18 -19.50 6.67 24.35
C THR A 18 -19.45 7.87 23.39
N GLN A 19 -18.50 8.80 23.56
CA GLN A 19 -18.31 9.95 22.66
C GLN A 19 -17.49 9.65 21.40
N ALA A 20 -17.00 8.41 21.22
CA ALA A 20 -16.37 8.00 19.98
C ALA A 20 -17.42 7.85 18.85
N GLN A 21 -17.88 8.97 18.29
CA GLN A 21 -18.63 9.01 17.04
C GLN A 21 -17.81 8.25 15.97
N LYS A 22 -18.30 7.07 15.57
CA LYS A 22 -17.67 6.24 14.54
C LYS A 22 -17.85 6.93 13.19
N LYS A 23 -16.98 7.89 12.87
CA LYS A 23 -16.94 8.53 11.55
C LYS A 23 -16.70 7.47 10.48
N GLN A 24 -17.70 7.24 9.63
CA GLN A 24 -17.63 6.26 8.56
C GLN A 24 -17.06 6.91 7.31
N TYR A 25 -16.07 6.27 6.68
CA TYR A 25 -15.48 6.79 5.45
C TYR A 25 -15.86 5.89 4.28
N TRP A 26 -16.38 6.50 3.21
CA TRP A 26 -16.80 5.82 2.00
C TRP A 26 -16.00 6.37 0.83
N LEU A 27 -15.21 5.52 0.19
CA LEU A 27 -14.53 5.83 -1.06
C LEU A 27 -15.44 5.44 -2.22
N ILE A 28 -15.69 6.36 -3.13
CA ILE A 28 -16.62 6.19 -4.25
C ILE A 28 -15.89 6.50 -5.54
N ASP A 29 -15.75 5.50 -6.41
CA ASP A 29 -15.24 5.69 -7.76
C ASP A 29 -16.29 6.46 -8.57
N SER A 30 -15.91 7.62 -9.10
CA SER A 30 -16.81 8.53 -9.82
C SER A 30 -17.22 7.97 -11.18
N GLU A 31 -16.40 7.11 -11.77
CA GLU A 31 -16.65 6.48 -13.07
C GLU A 31 -17.48 5.21 -12.90
N THR A 32 -17.01 4.27 -12.07
CA THR A 32 -17.65 2.94 -11.93
C THR A 32 -18.74 2.90 -10.86
N LYS A 33 -18.86 3.93 -10.02
CA LYS A 33 -19.76 4.01 -8.86
C LYS A 33 -19.52 2.95 -7.78
N VAL A 34 -18.42 2.18 -7.88
CA VAL A 34 -18.02 1.22 -6.85
C VAL A 34 -17.77 1.95 -5.52
N ARG A 35 -18.36 1.43 -4.45
CA ARG A 35 -18.25 1.99 -3.10
C ARG A 35 -17.44 1.07 -2.20
N LYS A 36 -16.49 1.65 -1.47
CA LYS A 36 -15.66 0.93 -0.50
C LYS A 36 -15.68 1.64 0.84
N LYS A 37 -16.10 0.92 1.89
CA LYS A 37 -16.03 1.41 3.26
C LYS A 37 -14.62 1.26 3.82
N VAL A 38 -14.12 2.29 4.48
CA VAL A 38 -12.85 2.26 5.23
C VAL A 38 -13.06 2.78 6.64
N LYS A 39 -12.19 2.33 7.55
CA LYS A 39 -12.38 2.54 9.00
C LYS A 39 -12.13 3.98 9.47
N ASP A 40 -11.21 4.68 8.82
CA ASP A 40 -10.73 6.00 9.23
C ASP A 40 -10.18 6.76 8.02
N SER A 41 -9.93 8.06 8.21
CA SER A 41 -9.36 8.95 7.19
C SER A 41 -7.97 8.47 6.74
N THR A 42 -7.14 7.99 7.65
CA THR A 42 -5.81 7.45 7.33
C THR A 42 -5.89 6.27 6.37
N SER A 43 -6.87 5.38 6.54
CA SER A 43 -7.12 4.25 5.65
C SER A 43 -7.64 4.70 4.30
N ALA A 44 -8.43 5.78 4.26
CA ALA A 44 -8.87 6.39 3.01
C ALA A 44 -7.68 6.93 2.21
N VAL A 45 -6.79 7.69 2.86
CA VAL A 45 -5.58 8.23 2.23
C VAL A 45 -4.67 7.09 1.73
N LYS A 46 -4.40 6.09 2.58
CA LYS A 46 -3.60 4.92 2.18
C LYS A 46 -4.19 4.18 0.97
N PHE A 47 -5.51 4.11 0.87
CA PHE A 47 -6.15 3.52 -0.31
C PHE A 47 -5.88 4.35 -1.56
N LEU A 48 -6.09 5.67 -1.50
CA LEU A 48 -5.84 6.57 -2.62
C LEU A 48 -4.37 6.54 -3.05
N ASP A 49 -3.44 6.56 -2.09
CA ASP A 49 -1.99 6.43 -2.37
C ASP A 49 -1.65 5.10 -3.04
N SER A 50 -2.36 4.02 -2.66
CA SER A 50 -2.14 2.71 -3.25
C SER A 50 -2.54 2.64 -4.73
N LEU A 51 -3.46 3.50 -5.19
CA LEU A 51 -3.83 3.56 -6.62
C LEU A 51 -2.61 3.94 -7.47
N ALA A 52 -1.80 4.91 -7.04
CA ALA A 52 -0.56 5.26 -7.72
C ALA A 52 0.46 4.11 -7.74
N GLN A 53 0.49 3.28 -6.69
CA GLN A 53 1.34 2.07 -6.66
C GLN A 53 0.85 0.97 -7.61
N ASN A 54 -0.43 0.98 -7.95
CA ASN A 54 -1.10 0.06 -8.88
C ASN A 54 -1.35 0.70 -10.26
N ASN A 55 -0.45 1.57 -10.70
CA ASN A 55 -0.39 2.15 -12.06
C ASN A 55 -1.47 3.18 -12.40
N TYR A 56 -2.24 3.66 -11.41
CA TYR A 56 -3.20 4.76 -11.55
C TYR A 56 -2.59 6.11 -11.13
N PHE A 57 -1.55 6.54 -11.85
CA PHE A 57 -0.71 7.69 -11.46
C PHE A 57 -1.43 9.04 -11.46
N PHE A 58 -2.52 9.17 -12.22
CA PHE A 58 -3.28 10.42 -12.35
C PHE A 58 -4.63 10.34 -11.66
N THR A 59 -4.73 9.55 -10.59
CA THR A 59 -5.92 9.52 -9.73
C THR A 59 -6.22 10.94 -9.24
N LYS A 60 -7.48 11.36 -9.33
CA LYS A 60 -7.95 12.68 -8.89
C LYS A 60 -8.99 12.54 -7.79
N LEU A 61 -8.81 13.29 -6.71
CA LEU A 61 -9.90 13.55 -5.77
C LEU A 61 -10.87 14.53 -6.44
N LYS A 62 -12.15 14.17 -6.53
CA LYS A 62 -13.18 14.99 -7.19
C LYS A 62 -13.98 15.80 -6.19
N ASP A 63 -14.43 15.15 -5.11
CA ASP A 63 -15.30 15.78 -4.12
C ASP A 63 -15.24 15.04 -2.78
N VAL A 64 -15.56 15.74 -1.70
CA VAL A 64 -15.70 15.19 -0.35
C VAL A 64 -16.97 15.73 0.29
N LYS A 65 -17.92 14.85 0.57
CA LYS A 65 -19.21 15.20 1.19
C LYS A 65 -19.30 14.66 2.60
N ILE A 66 -19.55 15.53 3.56
CA ILE A 66 -19.80 15.14 4.96
C ILE A 66 -21.32 15.05 5.15
N LYS A 67 -21.80 13.88 5.56
CA LYS A 67 -23.22 13.57 5.82
C LYS A 67 -23.36 12.96 7.21
N GLY A 68 -23.66 13.80 8.20
CA GLY A 68 -23.72 13.39 9.61
C GLY A 68 -22.42 12.72 10.04
N ASP A 69 -22.50 11.47 10.49
CA ASP A 69 -21.36 10.65 10.90
C ASP A 69 -20.60 9.98 9.73
N SER A 70 -20.90 10.34 8.48
CA SER A 70 -20.23 9.75 7.31
C SER A 70 -19.52 10.79 6.46
N THR A 71 -18.39 10.41 5.89
CA THR A 71 -17.63 11.18 4.90
C THR A 71 -17.54 10.37 3.62
N GLU A 72 -18.16 10.86 2.55
CA GLU A 72 -18.09 10.29 1.21
C GLU A 72 -17.00 11.00 0.41
N ILE A 73 -16.01 10.24 -0.05
CA ILE A 73 -14.84 10.70 -0.79
C ILE A 73 -14.99 10.19 -2.22
N PHE A 74 -15.28 11.10 -3.15
CA PHE A 74 -15.42 10.80 -4.56
C PHE A 74 -14.07 10.98 -5.25
N TYR A 75 -13.59 9.92 -5.90
CA TYR A 75 -12.33 9.96 -6.64
C TYR A 75 -12.54 9.43 -8.05
N ASP A 76 -11.61 9.77 -8.92
CA ASP A 76 -11.51 9.28 -10.28
C ASP A 76 -10.15 8.60 -10.40
N LYS A 77 -10.15 7.28 -10.55
CA LYS A 77 -8.93 6.48 -10.67
C LYS A 77 -8.15 6.80 -11.95
N GLY A 78 -8.84 7.28 -12.99
CA GLY A 78 -8.27 7.47 -14.32
C GLY A 78 -7.79 6.17 -14.99
N LYS A 79 -7.00 6.33 -16.05
CA LYS A 79 -6.45 5.21 -16.83
C LYS A 79 -5.40 4.45 -16.02
N ASN A 80 -5.39 3.12 -16.18
CA ASN A 80 -4.28 2.28 -15.72
C ASN A 80 -3.13 2.34 -16.75
N PHE A 81 -1.94 2.76 -16.31
CA PHE A 81 -0.76 2.91 -17.17
C PHE A 81 0.19 1.72 -17.00
N ASN A 82 -0.18 0.60 -17.63
CA ASN A 82 0.69 -0.58 -17.65
C ASN A 82 1.84 -0.44 -18.66
N GLU A 83 1.63 0.32 -19.73
CA GLU A 83 2.67 0.71 -20.68
C GLU A 83 3.31 2.03 -20.24
N THR A 84 4.63 2.04 -20.03
CA THR A 84 5.33 3.19 -19.47
C THR A 84 6.83 3.14 -19.76
N TYR A 85 7.48 4.29 -19.68
CA TYR A 85 8.92 4.34 -19.45
C TYR A 85 9.23 4.06 -17.99
N VAL A 86 10.24 3.23 -17.75
CA VAL A 86 10.77 2.87 -16.44
C VAL A 86 12.16 3.48 -16.29
N ASN A 87 12.40 4.10 -15.15
CA ASN A 87 13.71 4.50 -14.68
C ASN A 87 14.03 3.73 -13.40
N LEU A 88 15.15 3.02 -13.36
CA LEU A 88 15.57 2.27 -12.17
C LEU A 88 16.49 3.13 -11.30
N THR A 89 16.36 2.98 -9.98
CA THR A 89 17.38 3.51 -9.06
C THR A 89 18.73 2.81 -9.27
N ASP A 90 19.84 3.50 -8.97
CA ASP A 90 21.19 2.94 -9.16
C ASP A 90 21.39 1.64 -8.37
N SER A 91 20.77 1.51 -7.20
CA SER A 91 20.78 0.27 -6.42
C SER A 91 20.16 -0.90 -7.18
N LEU A 92 19.07 -0.69 -7.92
CA LEU A 92 18.44 -1.73 -8.74
C LEU A 92 19.31 -2.06 -9.96
N VAL A 93 19.88 -1.05 -10.62
CA VAL A 93 20.76 -1.23 -11.79
C VAL A 93 21.99 -2.05 -11.43
N GLN A 94 22.68 -1.70 -10.34
CA GLN A 94 23.86 -2.42 -9.87
C GLN A 94 23.53 -3.88 -9.51
N LYS A 95 22.37 -4.12 -8.92
CA LYS A 95 21.92 -5.45 -8.50
C LYS A 95 21.54 -6.34 -9.68
N LEU A 96 20.73 -5.80 -10.59
CA LEU A 96 20.12 -6.56 -11.69
C LEU A 96 21.00 -6.60 -12.94
N LYS A 97 21.97 -5.69 -13.06
CA LYS A 97 22.84 -5.52 -14.23
C LYS A 97 22.07 -5.32 -15.54
N ILE A 98 20.96 -4.56 -15.47
CA ILE A 98 20.14 -4.20 -16.62
C ILE A 98 20.19 -2.71 -16.89
N GLN A 99 19.74 -2.31 -18.08
CA GLN A 99 19.65 -0.90 -18.47
C GLN A 99 18.82 -0.08 -17.47
N LYS A 100 19.31 1.12 -17.14
CA LYS A 100 18.66 2.03 -16.18
C LYS A 100 17.29 2.51 -16.67
N ASP A 101 17.20 2.83 -17.96
CA ASP A 101 16.01 3.39 -18.57
C ASP A 101 15.51 2.47 -19.68
N PHE A 102 14.22 2.15 -19.68
CA PHE A 102 13.61 1.34 -20.74
C PHE A 102 12.11 1.52 -20.83
N PHE A 103 11.53 1.10 -21.94
CA PHE A 103 10.09 1.03 -22.11
C PHE A 103 9.57 -0.37 -21.79
N THR A 104 8.47 -0.46 -21.06
CA THR A 104 7.76 -1.73 -20.82
C THR A 104 6.31 -1.61 -21.27
N LYS A 105 5.78 -2.72 -21.81
CA LYS A 105 4.36 -2.87 -22.11
C LYS A 105 3.53 -3.36 -20.91
N ASN A 106 4.21 -3.85 -19.87
CA ASN A 106 3.57 -4.43 -18.70
C ASN A 106 4.38 -4.16 -17.43
N LEU A 107 4.10 -3.02 -16.80
CA LEU A 107 4.73 -2.57 -15.58
C LEU A 107 4.52 -3.55 -14.41
N ASP A 108 3.36 -4.18 -14.29
CA ASP A 108 3.09 -5.14 -13.21
C ASP A 108 4.00 -6.36 -13.30
N SER A 109 4.15 -6.92 -14.51
CA SER A 109 5.08 -8.02 -14.76
C SER A 109 6.52 -7.61 -14.52
N THR A 110 6.92 -6.40 -14.95
CA THR A 110 8.25 -5.85 -14.67
C THR A 110 8.52 -5.75 -13.16
N LYS A 111 7.60 -5.14 -12.39
CA LYS A 111 7.67 -5.05 -10.93
C LYS A 111 7.78 -6.43 -10.28
N LYS A 112 6.95 -7.38 -10.71
CA LYS A 112 6.95 -8.76 -10.20
C LYS A 112 8.28 -9.48 -10.44
N SER A 113 8.82 -9.36 -11.65
CA SER A 113 10.10 -9.97 -12.01
C SER A 113 11.24 -9.42 -11.16
N ILE A 114 11.32 -8.08 -11.01
CA ILE A 114 12.34 -7.45 -10.16
C ILE A 114 12.18 -7.88 -8.70
N ASN A 115 10.94 -7.86 -8.17
CA ASN A 115 10.71 -8.23 -6.77
C ASN A 115 11.05 -9.70 -6.48
N LYS A 116 10.85 -10.60 -7.47
CA LYS A 116 11.16 -12.01 -7.31
C LYS A 116 12.64 -12.26 -7.05
N THR A 117 13.54 -11.52 -7.69
CA THR A 117 14.99 -11.59 -7.40
C THR A 117 15.29 -11.33 -5.92
N TYR A 118 14.62 -10.36 -5.29
CA TYR A 118 14.80 -10.06 -3.87
C TYR A 118 14.19 -11.13 -2.96
N ILE A 119 13.00 -11.63 -3.31
CA ILE A 119 12.35 -12.72 -2.56
C ILE A 119 13.23 -13.96 -2.55
N ASP A 120 13.79 -14.33 -3.70
CA ASP A 120 14.63 -15.52 -3.86
C ASP A 120 15.95 -15.41 -3.07
N GLU A 121 16.40 -14.19 -2.76
CA GLU A 121 17.56 -13.92 -1.91
C GLU A 121 17.26 -13.87 -0.40
N GLY A 122 16.01 -14.11 -0.01
CA GLY A 122 15.57 -14.16 1.38
C GLY A 122 14.87 -12.88 1.87
N TYR A 123 14.68 -11.87 1.02
CA TYR A 123 13.88 -10.68 1.35
C TYR A 123 12.39 -10.93 1.10
N SER A 124 11.79 -11.90 1.80
CA SER A 124 10.45 -12.42 1.47
C SER A 124 9.31 -11.38 1.48
N PHE A 125 9.50 -10.25 2.16
CA PHE A 125 8.51 -9.18 2.23
C PHE A 125 8.91 -7.93 1.44
N SER A 126 9.90 -8.03 0.54
CA SER A 126 10.29 -6.92 -0.33
C SER A 126 9.13 -6.45 -1.21
N ARG A 127 9.11 -5.15 -1.51
CA ARG A 127 8.11 -4.54 -2.40
C ARG A 127 8.75 -3.51 -3.30
N ILE A 128 8.36 -3.51 -4.57
CA ILE A 128 8.73 -2.45 -5.50
C ILE A 128 7.84 -1.23 -5.24
N LYS A 129 8.48 -0.07 -5.07
CA LYS A 129 7.83 1.23 -5.02
C LYS A 129 7.90 1.85 -6.40
N SER A 130 6.80 2.44 -6.84
CA SER A 130 6.76 3.25 -8.06
C SER A 130 6.52 4.72 -7.72
N LYS A 131 7.26 5.60 -8.39
CA LYS A 131 7.11 7.05 -8.31
C LYS A 131 6.99 7.63 -9.71
N TYR A 132 5.94 8.42 -9.93
CA TYR A 132 5.78 9.17 -11.18
C TYR A 132 6.83 10.29 -11.26
N LYS A 133 7.49 10.43 -12.41
CA LYS A 133 8.57 11.42 -12.65
C LYS A 133 8.29 12.39 -13.78
N GLY A 134 7.24 12.18 -14.57
CA GLY A 134 6.93 13.00 -15.74
C GLY A 134 6.34 12.17 -16.86
N GLN A 135 6.35 12.71 -18.08
CA GLN A 135 5.87 12.02 -19.27
C GLN A 135 6.89 12.16 -20.40
N LYS A 136 6.91 11.16 -21.28
CA LYS A 136 7.68 11.15 -22.52
C LYS A 136 6.82 10.52 -23.60
N ASN A 137 6.65 11.21 -24.74
CA ASN A 137 5.90 10.72 -25.90
C ASN A 137 4.48 10.23 -25.55
N GLY A 138 3.79 10.90 -24.62
CA GLY A 138 2.44 10.53 -24.17
C GLY A 138 2.37 9.37 -23.17
N TYR A 139 3.50 8.77 -22.80
CA TYR A 139 3.59 7.73 -21.77
C TYR A 139 4.17 8.31 -20.47
N PRO A 140 3.75 7.84 -19.30
CA PRO A 140 4.39 8.22 -18.04
C PRO A 140 5.84 7.72 -17.99
N ILE A 141 6.64 8.40 -17.18
CA ILE A 141 7.95 7.94 -16.73
C ILE A 141 7.79 7.59 -15.25
N VAL A 142 8.13 6.36 -14.91
CA VAL A 142 7.98 5.81 -13.57
C VAL A 142 9.34 5.38 -13.05
N GLU A 143 9.77 5.99 -11.97
CA GLU A 143 10.93 5.54 -11.20
C GLU A 143 10.52 4.33 -10.35
N LEU A 144 11.28 3.24 -10.47
CA LEU A 144 11.13 2.06 -9.64
C LEU A 144 12.27 1.98 -8.64
N ASP A 145 11.90 1.69 -7.40
CA ASP A 145 12.82 1.45 -6.30
C ASP A 145 12.37 0.26 -5.46
N ILE A 146 13.23 -0.26 -4.59
CA ILE A 146 12.93 -1.40 -3.73
C ILE A 146 12.82 -0.98 -2.26
N ASN A 147 11.70 -1.33 -1.64
CA ASN A 147 11.60 -1.39 -0.19
C ASN A 147 11.90 -2.82 0.26
N LYS A 148 13.10 -3.05 0.78
CA LYS A 148 13.49 -4.35 1.34
C LYS A 148 13.36 -4.32 2.86
N ASN A 149 12.83 -5.40 3.40
CA ASN A 149 12.88 -5.66 4.84
C ASN A 149 14.18 -6.40 5.17
N ASP A 150 14.30 -6.88 6.40
CA ASP A 150 15.40 -7.75 6.78
C ASP A 150 15.37 -9.06 5.99
N LYS A 151 16.57 -9.53 5.67
CA LYS A 151 16.75 -10.83 5.04
C LYS A 151 16.39 -11.91 6.05
N ARG A 152 15.51 -12.83 5.66
CA ARG A 152 15.19 -14.01 6.47
C ARG A 152 16.38 -14.96 6.49
N THR A 153 16.69 -15.43 7.69
CA THR A 153 17.66 -16.51 7.96
C THR A 153 16.92 -17.72 8.49
N ILE A 154 17.47 -18.91 8.25
CA ILE A 154 16.99 -20.14 8.88
C ILE A 154 17.57 -20.16 10.30
N ASP A 155 16.71 -20.29 11.31
CA ASP A 155 17.08 -20.35 12.72
C ASP A 155 17.15 -21.80 13.27
N GLY A 156 16.59 -22.76 12.55
CA GLY A 156 16.71 -24.18 12.88
C GLY A 156 16.02 -25.09 11.89
N PHE A 157 16.32 -26.38 12.00
CA PHE A 157 15.63 -27.45 11.30
C PHE A 157 14.96 -28.36 12.33
N VAL A 158 13.70 -28.71 12.11
CA VAL A 158 12.97 -29.67 12.94
C VAL A 158 12.70 -30.91 12.10
N VAL A 159 13.36 -32.01 12.44
CA VAL A 159 13.09 -33.32 11.82
C VAL A 159 11.89 -33.93 12.53
N LYS A 160 10.80 -34.17 11.79
CA LYS A 160 9.58 -34.80 12.31
C LYS A 160 9.45 -36.21 11.73
N GLY A 161 9.07 -37.18 12.56
CA GLY A 161 8.80 -38.57 12.13
C GLY A 161 10.02 -39.49 12.02
N TYR A 162 11.16 -39.08 12.57
CA TYR A 162 12.36 -39.92 12.67
C TYR A 162 12.84 -39.95 14.12
N GLU A 163 13.14 -41.14 14.63
CA GLU A 163 13.73 -41.33 15.98
C GLU A 163 15.26 -41.18 15.96
N LYS A 164 15.89 -41.39 14.79
CA LYS A 164 17.32 -41.18 14.56
C LYS A 164 17.56 -40.58 13.17
N VAL A 165 18.42 -39.58 13.13
CA VAL A 165 19.06 -39.07 11.90
C VAL A 165 20.31 -39.93 11.65
N PRO A 166 20.71 -40.22 10.39
CA PRO A 166 21.90 -41.04 10.10
C PRO A 166 23.18 -40.53 10.74
#